data_AF-B2A111-F1
#
_entry.id   AF-B2A111-F1
#
_cell.length_a   1.000
_cell.length_b   1.000
_cell.length_c   1.000
_cell.angle_alpha   90.00
_cell.angle_beta   90.00
_cell.angle_gamma   90.00
#
_symmetry.space_group_name_H-M   'P 1'
#
loop_
_entity.id
_entity.type
_entity.pdbx_description
1 polymer ?
#
loop_
_entity_poly.entity_id
_entity_poly.type
_entity_poly.pdbx_seq_one_letter_code
_entity_poly.pdbx_strand_id
1 'polypeptide(L)' 'MKDFSTIWYTFILFILGVASFFTGEVVTFFMLGFIILILTNIYNALKKILEKLDKLH' A
#
# COMPACT_ATOMS: atom_id res chain seq x y z
N MET A 1 -17.67 7.96 -13.49
CA MET A 1 -17.62 7.60 -12.06
C MET A 1 -16.22 7.08 -11.69
N LYS A 2 -15.17 7.90 -11.79
CA LYS A 2 -13.80 7.55 -11.33
C LYS A 2 -13.22 8.58 -10.34
N ASP A 3 -13.95 9.69 -10.13
CA ASP A 3 -13.41 10.85 -9.41
C ASP A 3 -13.80 10.86 -7.92
N PHE A 4 -15.03 10.48 -7.59
CA PHE A 4 -15.51 10.54 -6.20
C PHE A 4 -14.72 9.65 -5.24
N SER A 5 -14.36 8.44 -5.67
CA SER A 5 -13.59 7.51 -4.84
C SER A 5 -12.16 8.00 -4.62
N THR A 6 -11.49 8.46 -5.69
CA THR A 6 -10.10 8.95 -5.62
C THR A 6 -10.00 10.17 -4.72
N ILE A 7 -10.93 11.13 -4.87
CA ILE A 7 -11.00 12.33 -4.03
C ILE A 7 -11.22 11.94 -2.56
N TRP A 8 -12.11 10.99 -2.28
CA TRP A 8 -12.34 10.51 -0.92
C TRP A 8 -11.12 9.82 -0.31
N TYR A 9 -10.42 8.98 -1.07
CA TYR A 9 -9.19 8.32 -0.60
C TYR A 9 -8.08 9.33 -0.31
N THR A 10 -7.91 10.33 -1.16
CA THR A 10 -6.94 11.41 -0.93
C THR A 10 -7.31 12.23 0.32
N PHE A 11 -8.59 12.52 0.52
CA PHE A 11 -9.07 13.25 1.70
C PHE A 11 -8.84 12.45 3.01
N ILE A 12 -9.14 11.15 3.00
CA ILE A 12 -8.88 10.27 4.14
C ILE A 12 -7.37 10.19 4.45
N LEU A 13 -6.53 10.01 3.43
CA LEU A 13 -5.07 9.99 3.62
C LEU A 13 -4.54 11.31 4.16
N PHE A 14 -5.10 12.44 3.74
CA PHE A 14 -4.74 13.75 4.28
C PHE A 14 -5.11 13.88 5.76
N ILE A 15 -6.33 13.49 6.15
CA ILE A 15 -6.76 13.50 7.56
C ILE A 15 -5.88 12.57 8.39
N LEU A 16 -5.59 11.36 7.91
CA LEU A 16 -4.73 10.41 8.61
C LEU A 16 -3.29 10.94 8.77
N GLY A 17 -2.75 11.61 7.75
CA GLY A 17 -1.46 12.28 7.82
C GLY A 17 -1.44 13.35 8.91
N VAL A 18 -2.46 14.22 8.94
CA VAL A 18 -2.61 15.26 9.97
C VAL A 18 -2.78 14.64 11.37
N ALA A 19 -3.63 13.61 11.50
CA ALA A 19 -3.84 12.92 12.76
C ALA A 19 -2.54 12.27 13.28
N SER A 20 -1.76 11.63 12.41
CA SER A 20 -0.48 11.00 12.78
C SER A 20 0.57 11.99 13.30
N PHE A 21 0.50 13.25 12.83
CA PHE A 21 1.37 14.31 13.32
C PHE A 21 1.00 14.71 14.76
N PHE A 22 -0.30 14.80 15.08
CA PHE A 22 -0.76 15.08 16.43
C PHE A 22 -0.57 13.92 17.41
N THR A 23 -0.69 12.67 16.95
CA THR A 23 -0.44 11.48 17.80
C THR A 23 1.05 11.18 18.00
N GLY A 24 1.94 11.82 17.23
CA GLY A 24 3.38 11.53 17.24
C GLY A 24 3.76 10.25 16.49
N GLU A 25 2.83 9.66 15.74
CA GLU A 25 3.00 8.38 15.04
C GLU A 25 3.30 8.55 13.54
N VAL A 26 3.91 9.68 13.15
CA VAL A 26 4.24 9.98 11.75
C VAL A 26 5.11 8.89 11.11
N VAL A 27 6.05 8.31 11.87
CA VAL A 27 6.91 7.22 11.40
C VAL A 27 6.07 5.98 11.08
N THR A 28 5.10 5.65 11.93
CA THR A 28 4.18 4.51 11.73
C THR A 28 3.33 4.72 10.48
N PHE A 29 2.81 5.93 10.26
CA PHE A 29 2.04 6.27 9.06
C PHE A 29 2.83 6.02 7.77
N PHE A 30 4.08 6.51 7.71
CA PHE A 30 4.96 6.23 6.57
C PHE A 30 5.32 4.74 6.44
N MET A 31 5.58 4.07 7.57
CA MET A 31 5.91 2.65 7.61
C MET A 31 4.81 1.80 6.99
N LEU A 32 3.53 2.09 7.28
CA LEU A 32 2.40 1.38 6.65
C LEU A 32 2.39 1.56 5.13
N GLY A 33 2.72 2.75 4.62
CA GLY A 33 2.88 3.00 3.18
C GLY A 33 4.01 2.15 2.57
N PHE A 34 5.17 2.12 3.21
CA PHE A 34 6.30 1.28 2.77
C PHE A 34 5.99 -0.22 2.85
N ILE A 35 5.29 -0.66 3.90
CA ILE A 35 4.84 -2.04 4.06
C ILE A 35 4.00 -2.46 2.85
N ILE A 36 3.06 -1.63 2.37
CA ILE A 36 2.27 -1.95 1.18
C ILE A 36 3.16 -2.13 -0.07
N LEU A 37 4.15 -1.27 -0.27
CA LEU A 37 5.10 -1.39 -1.39
C LEU A 37 5.91 -2.70 -1.30
N ILE A 38 6.39 -3.04 -0.11
CA ILE A 38 7.14 -4.27 0.15
C ILE A 38 6.26 -5.49 -0.12
N LEU A 39 5.03 -5.52 0.42
CA LEU A 39 4.10 -6.62 0.18
C LEU A 39 3.77 -6.79 -1.30
N THR A 40 3.58 -5.68 -2.02
CA THR A 40 3.32 -5.71 -3.46
C THR A 40 4.48 -6.36 -4.21
N ASN A 41 5.71 -6.03 -3.85
CA ASN A 41 6.91 -6.62 -4.44
C ASN A 41 7.04 -8.12 -4.10
N ILE A 42 6.81 -8.50 -2.85
CA ILE A 42 6.82 -9.91 -2.41
C ILE A 42 5.76 -10.70 -3.17
N TYR A 43 4.53 -10.19 -3.25
CA TYR A 43 3.44 -10.82 -3.99
C TYR A 43 3.80 -11.02 -5.47
N ASN A 44 4.37 -10.00 -6.12
CA ASN A 44 4.80 -10.09 -7.51
C ASN A 44 5.94 -11.11 -7.71
N ALA A 45 6.89 -11.17 -6.78
CA ALA A 45 7.97 -12.16 -6.82
C ALA A 45 7.43 -13.58 -6.65
N LEU A 46 6.55 -13.81 -5.68
CA LEU A 46 5.89 -15.10 -5.44
C LEU A 46 5.07 -15.53 -6.66
N LYS A 47 4.30 -14.62 -7.25
CA LYS A 47 3.52 -14.88 -8.45
C LYS A 47 4.40 -15.32 -9.62
N LYS A 48 5.53 -14.65 -9.84
CA LYS A 48 6.51 -15.03 -10.89
C LYS A 48 7.10 -16.42 -10.66
N ILE A 49 7.36 -16.78 -9.40
CA ILE A 49 7.87 -18.12 -9.06
C ILE A 49 6.80 -19.17 -9.37
N LEU A 50 5.55 -18.92 -8.97
CA LEU A 50 4.43 -19.82 -9.23
C LEU A 50 4.20 -20.03 -10.73
N GLU A 51 4.18 -18.95 -11.52
CA GLU A 51 4.03 -19.02 -12.98
C GLU A 51 5.18 -19.78 -13.67
N LYS A 52 6.40 -19.72 -13.13
CA LYS A 52 7.54 -20.49 -13.66
C LYS A 52 7.42 -21.98 -13.32
N LEU A 53 6.93 -22.31 -12.13
CA LEU A 53 6.70 -23.69 -11.72
C LEU A 53 5.61 -24.35 -12.56
N ASP A 54 4.50 -23.64 -12.80
CA ASP A 54 3.38 -24.11 -13.62
C ASP A 54 3.77 -24.39 -15.07
N LYS A 55 4.76 -23.65 -15.62
CA LYS A 55 5.28 -23.88 -16.98
C LYS A 55 6.30 -25.02 -17.09
N LEU A 56 6.82 -25.50 -15.96
CA LEU A 56 7.83 -26.56 -15.91
C LEU A 56 7.20 -27.95 -15.84
N HIS A 57 5.96 -28.04 -15.35
CA HIS A 57 5.09 -29.21 -15.45
C HIS A 57 4.26 -29.16 -16.73
#